data_AF-A0A821C812-F1
#
_entry.id   AF-A0A821C812-F1
#
_cell.length_a   1.000
_cell.length_b   1.000
_cell.length_c   1.000
_cell.angle_alpha   90.00
_cell.angle_beta   90.00
_cell.angle_gamma   90.00
#
_symmetry.space_group_name_H-M   'P 1'
#
loop_
_entity.id
_entity.type
_entity.pdbx_description
1 polymer ?
#
loop_
_entity_poly.entity_id
_entity_poly.type
_entity_poly.pdbx_seq_one_letter_code
_entity_poly.pdbx_strand_id
1 'polypeptide(L)'
;MEYISNTHFNIFHQHGTNKSGGVCVAIGKYLKGSRIDLNIENTIIIDVDGLSETVRMIAIYRPAGQARVLEELESYITKNTIITGDFNASVKEWGSTSADKRGRILKEWVGKNNLCYIPSLSNSSKRSNRNIDLTFTNLGGTKGETLKMGTSDH
;
A
#
# COMPACT_ATOMS: atom_id res chain seq x y z
N MET A 1 14.46 -25.46 6.34
CA MET A 1 13.89 -24.15 5.93
C MET A 1 14.84 -23.61 4.86
N GLU A 2 14.47 -23.72 3.59
CA GLU A 2 15.30 -23.21 2.49
C GLU A 2 15.37 -21.69 2.56
N TYR A 3 16.57 -21.16 2.78
CA TYR A 3 16.88 -19.76 2.53
C TYR A 3 16.90 -19.56 1.02
N ILE A 4 15.81 -19.07 0.45
CA ILE A 4 15.85 -18.50 -0.90
C ILE A 4 16.73 -17.25 -0.81
N SER A 5 17.98 -17.34 -1.24
CA SER A 5 18.80 -16.15 -1.46
C SER A 5 18.06 -15.31 -2.50
N ASN A 6 17.46 -14.21 -2.09
CA ASN A 6 16.60 -13.42 -2.96
C ASN A 6 17.48 -12.54 -3.87
N THR A 7 18.21 -13.17 -4.78
CA THR A 7 19.27 -12.56 -5.61
C THR A 7 18.73 -11.60 -6.67
N HIS A 8 17.42 -11.62 -6.93
CA HIS A 8 16.79 -10.85 -8.00
C HIS A 8 16.16 -9.53 -7.55
N PHE A 9 16.02 -9.29 -6.24
CA PHE A 9 15.35 -8.11 -5.70
C PHE A 9 16.23 -7.31 -4.75
N ASN A 10 16.04 -5.99 -4.75
CA ASN A 10 16.40 -5.08 -3.67
C ASN A 10 15.22 -5.06 -2.68
N ILE A 11 15.46 -5.43 -1.42
CA ILE A 11 14.43 -5.56 -0.40
C ILE A 11 14.55 -4.41 0.59
N PHE A 12 13.45 -3.68 0.77
CA PHE A 12 13.30 -2.63 1.77
C PHE A 12 12.27 -3.10 2.80
N HIS A 13 12.60 -3.00 4.08
CA HIS A 13 11.68 -3.40 5.14
C HIS A 13 11.64 -2.38 6.27
N GLN A 14 10.52 -2.36 6.97
CA GLN A 14 10.33 -1.62 8.21
C GLN A 14 9.57 -2.53 9.16
N HIS A 15 10.14 -2.71 10.36
CA HIS A 15 9.49 -3.48 11.41
C HIS A 15 8.17 -2.83 11.82
N GLY A 16 7.20 -3.69 12.12
CA GLY A 16 5.90 -3.23 12.58
C GLY A 16 5.91 -2.81 14.03
N THR A 17 4.83 -2.14 14.41
CA THR A 17 4.56 -1.72 15.80
C THR A 17 4.03 -2.84 16.68
N ASN A 18 3.73 -4.00 16.09
CA ASN A 18 3.23 -5.19 16.77
C ASN A 18 3.81 -6.47 16.12
N LYS A 19 3.53 -7.62 16.73
CA LYS A 19 4.05 -8.94 16.30
C LYS A 19 3.60 -9.39 14.90
N SER A 20 2.56 -8.77 14.35
CA SER A 20 1.96 -9.11 13.06
C SER A 20 2.19 -8.04 12.00
N GLY A 21 2.89 -6.95 12.35
CA GLY A 21 3.04 -5.79 11.51
C GLY A 21 4.38 -5.72 10.81
N GLY A 22 4.51 -4.66 10.03
CA GLY A 22 5.68 -4.35 9.23
C GLY A 22 5.30 -4.21 7.79
N VAL A 23 6.20 -3.62 7.03
CA VAL A 23 6.05 -3.44 5.59
C VAL A 23 7.31 -3.95 4.94
N CYS A 24 7.16 -4.61 3.79
CA CYS A 24 8.26 -5.05 2.96
C CYS A 24 7.95 -4.67 1.51
N VAL A 25 8.92 -4.07 0.84
CA VAL A 25 8.86 -3.73 -0.59
C VAL A 25 10.04 -4.40 -1.27
N ALA A 26 9.76 -5.23 -2.28
CA ALA A 26 10.77 -5.87 -3.10
C ALA A 26 10.75 -5.24 -4.50
N ILE A 27 11.89 -4.69 -4.93
CA ILE A 27 12.06 -4.06 -6.25
C ILE A 27 13.04 -4.91 -7.05
N GLY A 28 12.68 -5.30 -8.28
CA GLY A 28 13.60 -6.08 -9.13
C GLY A 28 14.90 -5.32 -9.37
N LYS A 29 16.06 -5.99 -9.31
CA LYS A 29 17.39 -5.35 -9.40
C LYS A 29 17.68 -4.65 -10.74
N TYR A 30 16.88 -4.92 -11.76
CA TYR A 30 16.93 -4.18 -13.03
C TYR A 30 16.35 -2.76 -12.91
N LEU A 31 15.60 -2.48 -11.84
CA LEU A 31 15.18 -1.14 -11.43
C LEU A 31 16.04 -0.65 -10.28
N LYS A 32 16.14 0.67 -10.16
CA LYS A 32 16.82 1.32 -9.03
C LYS A 32 15.77 1.79 -8.04
N GLY A 33 15.73 1.17 -6.86
CA GLY A 33 14.91 1.62 -5.75
C GLY A 33 15.74 2.46 -4.77
N SER A 34 15.22 3.58 -4.32
CA SER A 34 15.83 4.41 -3.27
C SER A 34 14.82 4.71 -2.17
N ARG A 35 15.18 4.41 -0.92
CA ARG A 35 14.32 4.66 0.24
C ARG A 35 14.36 6.13 0.63
N ILE A 36 13.20 6.69 0.96
CA ILE A 36 13.10 7.97 1.64
C ILE A 36 13.03 7.69 3.14
N ASP A 37 13.97 8.26 3.88
CA ASP A 37 14.01 8.13 5.33
C ASP A 37 12.89 8.97 5.97
N LEU A 38 12.14 8.33 6.86
CA LEU A 38 11.00 8.91 7.56
C LEU A 38 10.73 8.14 8.85
N ASN A 39 10.16 8.84 9.83
CA ASN A 39 9.84 8.28 11.13
C ASN A 39 8.32 8.06 11.29
N ILE A 40 7.71 7.39 10.30
CA ILE A 40 6.29 7.03 10.30
C ILE A 40 6.21 5.51 10.38
N GLU A 41 5.59 5.02 11.44
CA GLU A 41 5.44 3.59 11.70
C GLU A 41 4.69 2.87 10.58
N ASN A 42 5.00 1.58 10.37
CA ASN A 42 4.32 0.72 9.41
C ASN A 42 4.20 1.35 8.00
N THR A 43 5.27 1.99 7.52
CA THR A 43 5.29 2.72 6.24
C THR A 43 6.65 2.58 5.58
N ILE A 44 6.69 2.38 4.27
CA ILE A 44 7.93 2.53 3.49
C ILE A 44 7.62 3.42 2.30
N ILE A 45 8.51 4.37 2.03
CA ILE A 45 8.46 5.16 0.80
C ILE A 45 9.72 4.89 -0.02
N ILE A 46 9.53 4.41 -1.25
CA ILE A 46 10.61 4.12 -2.21
C ILE A 46 10.35 4.93 -3.48
N ASP A 47 11.37 5.65 -3.96
CA ASP A 47 11.41 6.14 -5.34
C ASP A 47 12.02 5.06 -6.23
N VAL A 48 11.30 4.71 -7.29
CA VAL A 48 11.66 3.67 -8.26
C VAL A 48 12.04 4.33 -9.59
N ASP A 49 13.31 4.25 -9.93
CA ASP A 49 13.90 4.71 -11.19
C ASP A 49 14.19 3.53 -12.14
N GLY A 50 14.46 3.85 -13.41
CA GLY A 50 14.65 2.86 -14.49
C GLY A 50 13.40 2.63 -15.34
N LEU A 51 12.36 3.45 -15.12
CA LEU A 51 11.16 3.58 -15.94
C LEU A 51 11.25 4.86 -16.79
N SER A 52 10.21 5.19 -17.56
CA SER A 52 10.14 6.43 -18.33
C SER A 52 10.10 7.70 -17.46
N GLU A 53 9.48 7.61 -16.28
CA GLU A 53 9.50 8.62 -15.23
C GLU A 53 9.67 7.91 -13.88
N THR A 54 10.25 8.57 -12.89
CA THR A 54 10.31 8.05 -11.51
C THR A 54 8.89 7.82 -10.98
N VAL A 55 8.69 6.66 -10.36
CA VAL A 55 7.44 6.31 -9.66
C VAL A 55 7.73 6.24 -8.17
N ARG A 56 6.94 6.97 -7.37
CA ARG A 56 7.00 6.90 -5.91
C ARG A 56 6.04 5.84 -5.41
N MET A 57 6.55 4.90 -4.61
CA MET A 57 5.74 3.88 -3.95
C MET A 57 5.67 4.16 -2.45
N ILE A 58 4.45 4.31 -1.91
CA ILE A 58 4.17 4.45 -0.48
C ILE A 58 3.45 3.17 -0.03
N ALA A 59 4.18 2.26 0.59
CA ALA A 59 3.65 1.00 1.11
C ALA A 59 3.24 1.16 2.58
N ILE A 60 2.02 0.72 2.93
CA ILE A 60 1.39 0.98 4.22
C ILE A 60 0.86 -0.31 4.83
N TYR A 61 1.09 -0.45 6.14
CA TYR A 61 0.27 -1.34 6.97
C TYR A 61 -0.40 -0.50 8.06
N ARG A 62 -1.72 -0.59 8.18
CA ARG A 62 -2.47 0.11 9.24
C ARG A 62 -3.14 -0.94 10.13
N PRO A 63 -2.53 -1.30 11.28
CA PRO A 63 -3.10 -2.30 12.18
C PRO A 63 -4.56 -2.04 12.54
N ALA A 64 -5.33 -3.10 12.77
CA ALA A 64 -6.66 -3.00 13.35
C ALA A 64 -6.57 -2.32 14.73
N GLY A 65 -7.48 -1.39 15.01
CA GLY A 65 -7.51 -0.65 16.29
C GLY A 65 -6.49 0.50 16.44
N GLN A 66 -5.44 0.60 15.61
CA GLN A 66 -4.50 1.72 15.68
C GLN A 66 -5.00 2.93 14.86
N ALA A 67 -4.98 4.11 15.47
CA ALA A 67 -5.18 5.38 14.77
C ALA A 67 -3.98 5.66 13.84
N ARG A 68 -4.22 6.33 12.72
CA ARG A 68 -3.17 6.73 11.79
C ARG A 68 -3.48 8.14 11.31
N VAL A 69 -2.49 9.02 11.40
CA VAL A 69 -2.56 10.40 10.90
C VAL A 69 -2.13 10.34 9.43
N LEU A 70 -3.09 10.41 8.50
CA LEU A 70 -2.81 10.26 7.07
C LEU A 70 -2.12 11.52 6.51
N GLU A 71 -2.33 12.65 7.18
CA GLU A 71 -1.79 13.96 6.86
C GLU A 71 -0.25 13.97 6.88
N GLU A 72 0.39 13.10 7.68
CA GLU A 72 1.85 12.93 7.71
C GLU A 72 2.42 12.45 6.36
N LEU A 73 1.58 11.85 5.51
CA LEU A 73 1.97 11.37 4.19
C LEU A 73 1.83 12.42 3.09
N GLU A 74 1.11 13.53 3.32
CA GLU A 74 0.74 14.48 2.26
C GLU A 74 1.97 15.08 1.57
N SER A 75 3.00 15.43 2.35
CA SER A 75 4.25 16.00 1.81
C SER A 75 5.04 15.04 0.92
N TYR A 76 4.74 13.73 0.99
CA TYR A 76 5.41 12.72 0.20
C TYR A 76 4.64 12.36 -1.07
N ILE A 77 3.40 12.82 -1.23
CA ILE A 77 2.61 12.59 -2.44
C ILE A 77 3.07 13.54 -3.54
N THR A 78 3.76 12.99 -4.54
CA THR A 78 4.23 13.71 -5.72
C THR A 78 3.47 13.23 -6.96
N LYS A 79 3.76 13.82 -8.13
CA LYS A 79 3.39 13.19 -9.42
C LYS A 79 3.90 11.74 -9.45
N ASN A 80 3.13 10.83 -10.05
CA ASN A 80 3.45 9.41 -10.20
C ASN A 80 3.61 8.66 -8.87
N THR A 81 2.74 8.94 -7.90
CA THR A 81 2.70 8.25 -6.61
C THR A 81 1.69 7.11 -6.65
N ILE A 82 2.13 5.92 -6.25
CA ILE A 82 1.31 4.76 -5.92
C ILE A 82 1.34 4.56 -4.41
N ILE A 83 0.17 4.44 -3.79
CA ILE A 83 0.01 4.16 -2.36
C ILE A 83 -0.71 2.83 -2.23
N THR A 84 -0.16 1.87 -1.49
CA THR A 84 -0.71 0.51 -1.44
C THR A 84 -0.48 -0.18 -0.10
N GLY A 85 -1.36 -1.14 0.23
CA GLY A 85 -1.20 -2.06 1.35
C GLY A 85 -2.50 -2.27 2.11
N ASP A 86 -2.42 -2.83 3.33
CA ASP A 86 -3.58 -3.10 4.18
C ASP A 86 -3.91 -1.86 5.03
N PHE A 87 -5.03 -1.22 4.71
CA PHE A 87 -5.52 -0.05 5.42
C PHE A 87 -6.46 -0.39 6.58
N ASN A 88 -6.94 -1.64 6.67
CA ASN A 88 -7.99 -2.06 7.59
C ASN A 88 -9.16 -1.04 7.63
N ALA A 89 -9.56 -0.56 6.46
CA ALA A 89 -10.53 0.51 6.28
C ALA A 89 -11.53 0.10 5.20
N SER A 90 -12.83 0.21 5.48
CA SER A 90 -13.87 -0.23 4.55
C SER A 90 -14.76 0.91 4.09
N VAL A 91 -15.02 0.96 2.78
CA VAL A 91 -16.07 1.76 2.14
C VAL A 91 -16.69 0.98 0.98
N LYS A 92 -17.95 1.28 0.64
CA LYS A 92 -18.69 0.54 -0.39
C LYS A 92 -18.14 0.78 -1.79
N GLU A 93 -17.65 1.99 -2.05
CA GLU A 93 -17.08 2.43 -3.31
C GLU A 93 -15.83 1.65 -3.69
N TRP A 94 -15.18 1.01 -2.72
CA TRP A 94 -14.01 0.15 -2.94
C TRP A 94 -14.34 -1.33 -2.77
N GLY A 95 -15.62 -1.71 -2.84
CA GLY A 95 -16.06 -3.10 -2.86
C GLY A 95 -16.30 -3.75 -1.50
N SER A 96 -16.22 -3.01 -0.39
CA SER A 96 -16.65 -3.56 0.92
C SER A 96 -18.18 -3.55 1.08
N THR A 97 -18.72 -4.47 1.88
CA THR A 97 -20.18 -4.53 2.16
C THR A 97 -20.69 -3.37 3.00
N SER A 98 -19.81 -2.74 3.79
CA SER A 98 -20.12 -1.65 4.70
C SER A 98 -19.04 -0.56 4.66
N ALA A 99 -19.35 0.59 5.27
CA ALA A 99 -18.43 1.70 5.44
C ALA A 99 -18.18 1.98 6.92
N ASP A 100 -16.91 1.97 7.34
CA ASP A 100 -16.50 2.29 8.70
C ASP A 100 -15.90 3.72 8.80
N LYS A 101 -15.62 4.19 10.02
CA LYS A 101 -15.04 5.53 10.25
C LYS A 101 -13.67 5.68 9.55
N ARG A 102 -12.85 4.62 9.53
CA ARG A 102 -11.51 4.63 8.95
C ARG A 102 -11.58 4.78 7.43
N GLY A 103 -12.55 4.10 6.80
CA GLY A 103 -12.82 4.18 5.38
C GLY A 103 -13.31 5.56 4.95
N ARG A 104 -14.21 6.19 5.72
CA ARG A 104 -14.67 7.56 5.41
C ARG A 104 -13.52 8.57 5.44
N ILE A 105 -12.71 8.53 6.51
CA ILE A 105 -11.51 9.38 6.63
C ILE A 105 -10.54 9.13 5.47
N LEU A 106 -10.28 7.86 5.14
CA LEU A 106 -9.39 7.51 4.04
C LEU A 106 -9.94 8.01 2.69
N LYS A 107 -11.26 7.91 2.46
CA LYS A 107 -11.91 8.36 1.22
C LYS A 107 -11.81 9.88 1.05
N GLU A 108 -12.05 10.64 2.11
CA GLU A 108 -11.88 12.09 2.11
C GLU A 108 -10.43 12.49 1.83
N TRP A 109 -9.48 11.84 2.51
CA TRP A 109 -8.05 12.07 2.32
C TRP A 109 -7.57 11.73 0.90
N VAL A 110 -8.05 10.62 0.32
CA VAL A 110 -7.77 10.25 -1.09
C VAL A 110 -8.27 11.32 -2.05
N GLY A 111 -9.50 11.82 -1.85
CA GLY A 111 -10.07 12.88 -2.68
C GLY A 111 -9.31 14.21 -2.57
N LYS A 112 -8.90 14.60 -1.36
CA LYS A 112 -8.09 15.81 -1.11
C LYS A 112 -6.74 15.79 -1.85
N ASN A 113 -6.16 14.60 -2.01
CA ASN A 113 -4.82 14.42 -2.58
C ASN A 113 -4.82 14.05 -4.08
N ASN A 114 -5.96 14.20 -4.78
CA ASN A 114 -6.11 13.85 -6.20
C ASN A 114 -5.65 12.42 -6.53
N LEU A 115 -5.90 11.49 -5.62
CA LEU A 115 -5.60 10.08 -5.79
C LEU A 115 -6.83 9.35 -6.32
N CYS A 116 -6.61 8.43 -7.25
CA CYS A 116 -7.62 7.55 -7.79
C CYS A 116 -7.46 6.15 -7.19
N TYR A 117 -8.56 5.54 -6.77
CA TYR A 117 -8.58 4.13 -6.37
C TYR A 117 -8.35 3.23 -7.59
N ILE A 118 -7.47 2.24 -7.45
CA ILE A 118 -7.29 1.16 -8.42
C ILE A 118 -8.17 -0.02 -7.97
N PRO A 119 -9.24 -0.35 -8.70
CA PRO A 119 -10.15 -1.42 -8.30
C PRO A 119 -9.48 -2.78 -8.19
N SER A 120 -9.70 -3.46 -7.06
CA SER A 120 -9.47 -4.90 -6.95
C SER A 120 -10.62 -5.68 -7.59
N LEU A 121 -10.30 -6.84 -8.16
CA LEU A 121 -11.27 -7.75 -8.81
C LEU A 121 -11.94 -8.71 -7.81
N SER A 122 -11.48 -8.77 -6.56
CA SER A 122 -12.07 -9.62 -5.52
C SER A 122 -11.82 -9.08 -4.12
N ASN A 123 -12.59 -9.54 -3.14
CA ASN A 123 -12.34 -9.21 -1.74
C ASN A 123 -10.94 -9.66 -1.31
N SER A 124 -10.23 -8.77 -0.63
CA SER A 124 -8.88 -8.99 -0.13
C SER A 124 -8.83 -9.57 1.28
N SER A 125 -9.97 -9.75 1.97
CA SER A 125 -10.04 -10.50 3.23
C SER A 125 -10.91 -11.75 3.07
N LYS A 126 -10.29 -12.93 3.25
CA LYS A 126 -10.97 -14.25 3.22
C LYS A 126 -11.89 -14.46 4.43
N ARG A 127 -11.76 -13.66 5.49
CA ARG A 127 -12.50 -13.81 6.75
C ARG A 127 -13.79 -12.99 6.84
N SER A 128 -13.89 -11.89 6.08
CA SER A 128 -14.92 -10.88 6.36
C SER A 128 -15.61 -10.27 5.13
N ASN A 129 -15.32 -10.76 3.91
CA ASN A 129 -15.83 -10.16 2.66
C ASN A 129 -15.59 -8.64 2.59
N ARG A 130 -14.52 -8.17 3.23
CA ARG A 130 -14.08 -6.78 3.20
C ARG A 130 -12.99 -6.65 2.15
N ASN A 131 -12.95 -5.48 1.51
CA ASN A 131 -11.81 -5.06 0.73
C ASN A 131 -11.04 -4.00 1.54
N ILE A 132 -9.90 -4.41 2.09
CA ILE A 132 -9.08 -3.60 3.01
C ILE A 132 -7.64 -3.42 2.52
N ASP A 133 -7.18 -4.29 1.63
CA ASP A 133 -6.00 -4.06 0.82
C ASP A 133 -6.38 -3.17 -0.36
N LEU A 134 -5.88 -1.94 -0.32
CA LEU A 134 -6.29 -0.89 -1.24
C LEU A 134 -5.06 -0.36 -1.96
N THR A 135 -5.25 0.06 -3.21
CA THR A 135 -4.23 0.76 -3.97
C THR A 135 -4.81 2.05 -4.52
N PHE A 136 -4.08 3.14 -4.35
CA PHE A 136 -4.41 4.47 -4.84
C PHE A 136 -3.27 5.02 -5.66
N THR A 137 -3.57 5.83 -6.68
CA THR A 137 -2.53 6.42 -7.52
C THR A 137 -2.97 7.74 -8.15
N ASN A 138 -2.02 8.64 -8.40
CA ASN A 138 -2.19 9.76 -9.32
C ASN A 138 -1.44 9.54 -10.65
N LEU A 139 -0.90 8.34 -10.87
CA LEU A 139 -0.33 7.92 -12.14
C LEU A 139 -1.46 7.60 -13.14
N GLY A 140 -1.55 8.42 -14.19
CA GLY A 140 -2.56 8.27 -15.24
C GLY A 140 -2.44 6.94 -16.01
N GLY A 141 -3.58 6.39 -16.44
CA GLY A 141 -3.62 5.18 -17.27
C GLY A 141 -3.29 3.87 -16.54
N THR A 142 -3.11 3.90 -15.22
CA THR A 142 -2.79 2.70 -14.43
C THR A 142 -3.98 1.73 -14.40
N LYS A 143 -3.70 0.45 -14.57
CA LYS A 143 -4.64 -0.66 -14.34
C LYS A 143 -4.08 -1.58 -13.26
N GLY A 144 -4.97 -2.13 -12.44
CA GLY A 144 -4.62 -3.14 -11.45
C GLY A 144 -5.21 -4.49 -11.82
N GLU A 145 -4.54 -5.54 -11.36
CA GLU A 145 -5.08 -6.89 -11.32
C GLU A 145 -4.97 -7.44 -9.90
N THR A 146 -5.81 -8.42 -9.56
CA THR A 146 -5.79 -9.07 -8.26
C THR A 146 -5.29 -10.49 -8.41
N LEU A 147 -4.15 -10.78 -7.79
CA LEU A 147 -3.53 -12.09 -7.82
C LEU A 147 -3.90 -12.86 -6.56
N LYS A 148 -4.55 -14.01 -6.72
CA LYS A 148 -4.85 -14.93 -5.60
C LYS A 148 -3.65 -15.83 -5.37
N MET A 149 -2.73 -15.40 -4.53
CA MET A 149 -1.49 -16.12 -4.23
C MET A 149 -1.27 -16.24 -2.71
N GLY A 150 -0.53 -17.26 -2.30
CA GLY A 150 -0.16 -17.48 -0.90
C GLY A 150 -1.22 -18.18 -0.05
N THR A 151 -0.89 -18.38 1.22
CA THR A 151 -1.71 -19.11 2.22
C THR A 151 -2.28 -18.20 3.31
N SER A 152 -2.08 -16.88 3.21
CA SER A 152 -2.62 -15.93 4.19
C SER A 152 -4.14 -15.84 4.11
N ASP A 153 -4.74 -15.16 5.07
CA ASP A 153 -6.15 -14.80 5.08
C ASP A 153 -6.49 -13.62 4.14
N HIS A 154 -5.53 -13.20 3.31
CA HIS A 154 -5.68 -12.22 2.24
C HIS A 154 -5.60 -12.89 0.85
#